data_AF-A0A418N5Z0-F1
#
_entry.id   AF-A0A418N5Z0-F1
#
_cell.length_a   1.000
_cell.length_b   1.000
_cell.length_c   1.000
_cell.angle_alpha   90.00
_cell.angle_beta   90.00
_cell.angle_gamma   90.00
#
_symmetry.space_group_name_H-M   'P 1'
#
loop_
_entity.id
_entity.type
_entity.pdbx_description
1 polymer ?
#
loop_
_entity_poly.entity_id
_entity_poly.type
_entity_poly.pdbx_seq_one_letter_code
_entity_poly.pdbx_strand_id
1 'polypeptide(L)'
;MDKGYEKQRFRTIRVKSSVALKFRRFSRRFGQSRSMTLLLMIEFFERHGISPDQHLGETIASMKLFMKRRFNAMVAIIRSIEKEQTLPTVSMIQALFEQELDPEEGNEWEGDFEFFEKQLTEINTPANPELQDKETTVPKIVHKRLKERMEELKADFGHVLDHVSVAKNRFGKDHLKLDLKPGALEKYRTKLKNI
;
A
#
# COMPACT_ATOMS: atom_id res chain seq x y z
N MET A 1 23.20 17.24 -14.61
CA MET A 1 23.12 17.18 -16.08
C MET A 1 22.17 16.08 -16.47
N ASP A 2 21.47 16.27 -17.58
CA ASP A 2 20.45 15.33 -18.07
C ASP A 2 21.16 14.15 -18.74
N LYS A 3 21.23 13.02 -18.02
CA LYS A 3 22.00 11.84 -18.44
C LYS A 3 21.42 11.24 -19.72
N GLY A 4 22.23 11.06 -20.75
CA GLY A 4 21.82 10.56 -22.08
C GLY A 4 21.27 11.62 -23.02
N TYR A 5 21.10 12.86 -22.56
CA TYR A 5 20.58 14.00 -23.33
C TYR A 5 21.56 15.18 -23.34
N GLU A 6 22.81 14.96 -22.93
CA GLU A 6 23.80 16.02 -22.70
C GLU A 6 24.14 16.81 -23.96
N LYS A 7 24.03 16.19 -25.14
CA LYS A 7 24.34 16.79 -26.44
C LYS A 7 23.12 17.43 -27.13
N GLN A 8 21.94 17.36 -26.52
CA GLN A 8 20.72 17.89 -27.13
C GLN A 8 20.57 19.39 -26.88
N ARG A 9 20.05 20.10 -27.89
CA ARG A 9 19.70 21.52 -27.77
C ARG A 9 18.31 21.68 -27.16
N PHE A 10 18.16 22.66 -26.28
CA PHE A 10 16.85 23.02 -25.74
C PHE A 10 15.93 23.57 -26.85
N ARG A 11 14.67 23.19 -26.79
CA ARG A 11 13.59 23.75 -27.63
C ARG A 11 12.54 24.43 -26.74
N THR A 12 11.93 25.49 -27.26
CA THR A 12 10.92 26.25 -26.53
C THR A 12 9.53 25.67 -26.78
N ILE A 13 8.82 25.34 -25.70
CA ILE A 13 7.40 24.97 -25.72
C ILE A 13 6.61 26.12 -25.09
N ARG A 14 5.58 26.61 -25.78
CA ARG A 14 4.69 27.65 -25.24
C ARG A 14 3.63 27.01 -24.35
N VAL A 15 3.60 27.41 -23.08
CA VAL A 15 2.62 26.94 -22.09
C VAL A 15 2.07 28.13 -21.30
N LYS A 16 0.85 28.00 -20.76
CA LYS A 16 0.26 29.03 -19.90
C LYS A 16 1.15 29.29 -18.67
N SER A 17 1.22 30.54 -18.22
CA SER A 17 2.07 30.95 -17.10
C SER A 17 1.78 30.18 -15.80
N SER A 18 0.50 29.96 -15.49
CA SER A 18 0.05 29.17 -14.33
C SER A 18 0.54 27.72 -14.39
N VAL A 19 0.45 27.09 -15.57
CA VAL A 19 0.91 25.72 -15.82
C VAL A 19 2.43 25.64 -15.70
N ALA A 20 3.17 26.59 -16.29
CA ALA A 20 4.62 26.66 -16.18
C ALA A 20 5.10 26.78 -14.71
N LEU A 21 4.38 27.56 -13.90
CA LEU A 21 4.68 27.71 -12.48
C LEU A 21 4.41 26.41 -11.71
N LYS A 22 3.29 25.75 -11.97
CA LYS A 22 2.94 24.44 -11.37
C LYS A 22 3.99 23.39 -11.73
N PHE A 23 4.36 23.30 -13.01
CA PHE A 23 5.38 22.37 -13.48
C PHE A 23 6.75 22.65 -12.87
N ARG A 24 7.16 23.92 -12.77
CA ARG A 24 8.43 24.30 -12.11
C ARG A 24 8.49 23.84 -10.65
N ARG A 25 7.39 23.99 -9.90
CA ARG A 25 7.31 23.51 -8.51
C ARG A 25 7.35 21.98 -8.45
N PHE A 26 6.65 21.32 -9.37
CA PHE A 26 6.65 19.86 -9.50
C PHE A 26 8.07 19.33 -9.76
N SER A 27 8.77 19.79 -10.79
CA SER A 27 10.16 19.36 -11.10
C SER A 27 11.11 19.51 -9.90
N ARG A 28 10.98 20.60 -9.13
CA ARG A 28 11.80 20.82 -7.92
C ARG A 28 11.56 19.75 -6.84
N ARG A 29 10.34 19.25 -6.70
CA ARG A 29 10.02 18.19 -5.72
C ARG A 29 10.71 16.87 -6.05
N PHE A 30 10.86 16.56 -7.34
CA PHE A 30 11.53 15.33 -7.80
C PHE A 30 13.05 15.49 -7.98
N GLY A 31 13.59 16.70 -7.79
CA GLY A 31 15.02 16.95 -7.94
C GLY A 31 15.55 16.80 -9.38
N GLN A 32 14.66 16.77 -10.37
CA GLN A 32 15.01 16.57 -11.78
C GLN A 32 14.98 17.87 -12.58
N SER A 33 15.69 17.88 -13.71
CA SER A 33 15.55 18.97 -14.67
C SER A 33 14.14 19.01 -15.25
N ARG A 34 13.76 20.15 -15.84
CA ARG A 34 12.43 20.30 -16.46
C ARG A 34 12.23 19.34 -17.63
N SER A 35 13.26 19.12 -18.44
CA SER A 35 13.22 18.20 -19.57
C SER A 35 13.05 16.75 -19.07
N MET A 36 13.83 16.34 -18.08
CA MET A 36 13.75 14.99 -17.52
C MET A 36 12.43 14.74 -16.79
N THR A 37 11.92 15.74 -16.08
CA THR A 37 10.60 15.63 -15.42
C THR A 37 9.49 15.41 -16.46
N LEU A 38 9.56 16.12 -17.59
CA LEU A 38 8.57 15.95 -18.66
C LEU A 38 8.66 14.57 -19.30
N LEU A 39 9.88 14.08 -19.56
CA LEU A 39 10.12 12.73 -20.08
C LEU A 39 9.55 11.67 -19.14
N LEU A 40 9.86 11.76 -17.84
CA LEU A 40 9.35 10.83 -16.83
C LEU A 40 7.82 10.83 -16.76
N MET A 41 7.18 11.99 -16.92
CA MET A 41 5.72 12.06 -16.99
C MET A 41 5.19 11.30 -18.21
N ILE A 42 5.78 11.47 -19.39
CA ILE A 42 5.38 10.77 -20.62
C ILE A 42 5.57 9.26 -20.45
N GLU A 43 6.77 8.84 -20.06
CA GLU A 43 7.10 7.43 -19.84
C GLU A 43 6.20 6.78 -18.78
N PHE A 44 5.80 7.52 -17.75
CA PHE A 44 4.86 7.04 -16.74
C PHE A 44 3.50 6.72 -17.36
N PHE A 45 2.93 7.63 -18.15
CA PHE A 45 1.63 7.39 -18.79
C PHE A 45 1.72 6.25 -19.82
N GLU A 46 2.78 6.19 -20.61
CA GLU A 46 2.99 5.13 -21.61
C GLU A 46 3.20 3.76 -20.97
N ARG A 47 4.09 3.66 -19.98
CA ARG A 47 4.41 2.39 -19.30
C ARG A 47 3.19 1.80 -18.59
N HIS A 48 2.35 2.65 -18.03
CA HIS A 48 1.17 2.22 -17.28
C HIS A 48 -0.11 2.18 -18.13
N GLY A 49 -0.05 2.58 -19.41
CA GLY A 49 -1.19 2.57 -20.32
C GLY A 49 -2.36 3.43 -19.83
N ILE A 50 -2.09 4.49 -19.06
CA ILE A 50 -3.10 5.36 -18.44
C ILE A 50 -3.16 6.70 -19.17
N SER A 51 -4.37 7.20 -19.39
CA SER A 51 -4.56 8.52 -19.99
C SER A 51 -4.33 9.63 -18.95
N PRO A 52 -3.75 10.79 -19.32
CA PRO A 52 -3.64 11.95 -18.44
C PRO A 52 -4.98 12.48 -17.90
N ASP A 53 -6.08 12.17 -18.59
CA ASP A 53 -7.44 12.57 -18.20
C ASP A 53 -8.18 11.45 -17.44
N GLN A 54 -7.56 10.28 -17.29
CA GLN A 54 -8.15 9.16 -16.58
C GLN A 54 -8.15 9.47 -15.08
N HIS A 55 -9.34 9.61 -14.51
CA HIS A 55 -9.54 9.63 -13.06
C HIS A 55 -9.26 8.23 -12.50
N LEU A 56 -8.00 7.97 -12.15
CA LEU A 56 -7.67 6.98 -11.14
C LEU A 56 -8.23 7.56 -9.83
N GLY A 57 -9.32 6.99 -9.31
CA GLY A 57 -10.00 7.48 -8.11
C GLY A 57 -9.04 7.77 -6.95
N GLU A 58 -9.53 8.48 -5.93
CA GLU A 58 -8.73 9.15 -4.88
C GLU A 58 -7.67 8.29 -4.16
N THR A 59 -7.67 6.96 -4.29
CA THR A 59 -6.65 6.09 -3.69
C THR A 59 -6.41 4.83 -4.54
N ILE A 60 -5.18 4.29 -4.53
CA ILE A 60 -4.88 2.93 -5.03
C ILE A 60 -5.86 1.90 -4.44
N ALA A 61 -6.36 2.15 -3.21
CA ALA A 61 -7.40 1.36 -2.56
C ALA A 61 -8.75 1.35 -3.32
N SER A 62 -9.19 2.47 -3.91
CA SER A 62 -10.41 2.49 -4.71
C SER A 62 -10.23 1.69 -5.99
N MET A 63 -9.05 1.77 -6.62
CA MET A 63 -8.72 0.94 -7.78
C MET A 63 -8.70 -0.56 -7.43
N LYS A 64 -8.12 -0.94 -6.28
CA LYS A 64 -8.18 -2.32 -5.76
C LYS A 64 -9.62 -2.80 -5.56
N LEU A 65 -10.50 -1.96 -5.01
CA LEU A 65 -11.90 -2.29 -4.80
C LEU A 65 -12.65 -2.53 -6.13
N PHE A 66 -12.43 -1.66 -7.13
CA PHE A 66 -12.99 -1.84 -8.46
C PHE A 66 -12.52 -3.14 -9.11
N MET A 67 -11.23 -3.47 -9.02
CA MET A 67 -10.68 -4.72 -9.54
C MET A 67 -11.26 -5.94 -8.80
N LYS A 68 -11.34 -5.91 -7.46
CA LYS A 68 -11.96 -6.98 -6.66
C LYS A 68 -13.40 -7.27 -7.08
N ARG A 69 -14.21 -6.22 -7.32
CA ARG A 69 -15.59 -6.39 -7.82
C ARG A 69 -15.64 -7.05 -9.20
N ARG A 70 -14.73 -6.68 -10.10
CA ARG A 70 -14.65 -7.28 -11.44
C ARG A 70 -14.21 -8.74 -11.40
N PHE A 71 -13.23 -9.08 -10.57
CA PHE A 71 -12.81 -10.48 -10.37
C PHE A 71 -13.92 -11.33 -9.75
N ASN A 72 -14.63 -10.83 -8.73
CA ASN A 72 -15.75 -11.55 -8.14
C ASN A 72 -16.87 -11.82 -9.17
N ALA A 73 -17.18 -10.83 -10.02
CA ALA A 73 -18.15 -11.01 -11.09
C ALA A 73 -17.67 -12.06 -12.13
N MET A 74 -16.38 -12.05 -12.48
CA MET A 74 -15.80 -13.04 -13.38
C MET A 74 -15.83 -14.45 -12.80
N VAL A 75 -15.47 -14.63 -11.52
CA VAL A 75 -15.58 -15.92 -10.81
C VAL A 75 -17.02 -16.41 -10.80
N ALA A 76 -18.00 -15.53 -10.55
CA ALA A 76 -19.41 -15.89 -10.60
C ALA A 76 -19.85 -16.34 -12.00
N ILE A 77 -19.38 -15.67 -13.06
CA ILE A 77 -19.64 -16.07 -14.44
C ILE A 77 -19.03 -17.45 -14.72
N ILE A 78 -17.76 -17.67 -14.38
CA ILE A 78 -17.08 -18.96 -14.57
C ILE A 78 -17.81 -20.07 -13.84
N ARG A 79 -18.19 -19.88 -12.56
CA ARG A 79 -18.99 -20.84 -11.80
C ARG A 79 -20.36 -21.11 -12.42
N SER A 80 -21.00 -20.10 -13.02
CA SER A 80 -22.29 -20.30 -13.70
C SER A 80 -22.13 -21.17 -14.94
N ILE A 81 -21.10 -20.91 -15.76
CA ILE A 81 -20.76 -21.72 -16.93
C ILE A 81 -20.44 -23.15 -16.50
N GLU A 82 -19.70 -23.28 -15.40
CA GLU A 82 -19.32 -24.58 -14.86
C GLU A 82 -20.55 -25.41 -14.45
N LYS A 83 -21.46 -24.80 -13.69
CA LYS A 83 -22.68 -25.46 -13.19
C LYS A 83 -23.69 -25.76 -14.29
N GLU A 84 -23.86 -24.87 -15.25
CA GLU A 84 -24.90 -24.99 -16.27
C GLU A 84 -24.46 -25.79 -17.50
N GLN A 85 -23.18 -25.76 -17.85
CA GLN A 85 -22.68 -26.34 -19.11
C GLN A 85 -21.68 -27.46 -18.89
N THR A 86 -20.58 -27.21 -18.16
CA THR A 86 -19.47 -28.17 -18.14
C THR A 86 -19.74 -29.36 -17.22
N LEU A 87 -20.26 -29.15 -16.00
CA LEU A 87 -20.56 -30.23 -15.05
C LEU A 87 -21.62 -31.21 -15.60
N PRO A 88 -22.78 -30.77 -16.14
CA PRO A 88 -23.74 -31.68 -16.74
C PRO A 88 -23.16 -32.44 -17.93
N THR A 89 -22.37 -31.78 -18.77
CA THR A 89 -21.75 -32.42 -19.95
C THR A 89 -20.75 -33.50 -19.55
N VAL A 90 -19.91 -33.24 -18.53
CA VAL A 90 -19.00 -34.24 -17.96
C VAL A 90 -19.79 -35.41 -17.38
N SER A 91 -20.83 -35.14 -16.58
CA SER A 91 -21.66 -36.19 -15.98
C SER A 91 -22.37 -37.06 -17.03
N MET A 92 -22.84 -36.44 -18.13
CA MET A 92 -23.49 -37.13 -19.22
C MET A 92 -22.50 -37.99 -20.00
N ILE A 93 -21.29 -37.50 -20.25
CA ILE A 93 -20.22 -38.26 -20.89
C ILE A 93 -19.83 -39.47 -20.01
N GLN A 94 -19.64 -39.26 -18.71
CA GLN A 94 -19.35 -40.35 -17.76
C GLN A 94 -20.46 -41.42 -17.76
N ALA A 95 -21.73 -41.00 -17.74
CA ALA A 95 -22.87 -41.91 -17.82
C ALA A 95 -22.93 -42.67 -19.16
N LEU A 96 -22.47 -42.07 -20.25
CA LEU A 96 -22.49 -42.67 -21.60
C LEU A 96 -21.36 -43.70 -21.80
N PHE A 97 -20.25 -43.54 -21.09
CA PHE A 97 -19.08 -44.41 -21.20
C PHE A 97 -19.02 -45.54 -20.16
N GLU A 98 -20.04 -45.68 -19.29
CA GLU A 98 -20.07 -46.67 -18.17
C GLU A 98 -18.71 -46.73 -17.45
N GLN A 99 -18.02 -45.59 -17.37
CA GLN A 99 -16.80 -45.50 -16.58
C GLN A 99 -17.25 -45.44 -15.13
N GLU A 100 -17.32 -46.62 -14.50
CA GLU A 100 -17.07 -46.78 -13.06
C GLU A 100 -15.67 -46.20 -12.78
N LEU A 101 -15.57 -44.88 -12.72
CA LEU A 101 -14.59 -44.26 -11.84
C LEU A 101 -15.24 -44.32 -10.47
N ASP A 102 -14.63 -45.12 -9.59
CA ASP A 102 -15.05 -45.29 -8.20
C ASP A 102 -15.45 -43.93 -7.60
N PRO A 103 -16.54 -43.84 -6.84
CA PRO A 103 -16.97 -42.60 -6.18
C PRO A 103 -15.94 -42.05 -5.18
N GLU A 104 -14.83 -42.77 -4.95
CA GLU A 104 -13.68 -42.27 -4.18
C GLU A 104 -12.88 -41.18 -4.92
N GLU A 105 -12.87 -41.15 -6.27
CA GLU A 105 -12.16 -40.10 -7.04
C GLU A 105 -13.00 -38.83 -7.28
N GLY A 106 -14.32 -38.88 -7.03
CA GLY A 106 -15.21 -37.72 -7.14
C GLY A 106 -14.92 -36.59 -6.13
N ASN A 107 -14.22 -36.92 -5.04
CA ASN A 107 -13.81 -35.97 -4.00
C ASN A 107 -12.44 -35.30 -4.28
N GLU A 108 -11.66 -35.80 -5.24
CA GLU A 108 -10.34 -35.23 -5.55
C GLU A 108 -10.48 -33.85 -6.23
N TRP A 109 -11.51 -33.67 -7.05
CA TRP A 109 -11.78 -32.40 -7.73
C TRP A 109 -12.32 -31.33 -6.77
N GLU A 110 -13.13 -31.70 -5.78
CA GLU A 110 -13.55 -30.78 -4.70
C GLU A 110 -12.36 -30.35 -3.84
N GLY A 111 -11.44 -31.27 -3.54
CA GLY A 111 -10.18 -31.00 -2.84
C GLY A 111 -9.25 -30.07 -3.62
N ASP A 112 -9.16 -30.25 -4.93
CA ASP A 112 -8.37 -29.37 -5.81
C ASP A 112 -8.95 -27.96 -5.87
N PHE A 113 -10.27 -27.80 -5.99
CA PHE A 113 -10.91 -26.49 -5.92
C PHE A 113 -10.75 -25.80 -4.56
N GLU A 114 -10.86 -26.54 -3.45
CA GLU A 114 -10.56 -26.02 -2.10
C GLU A 114 -9.09 -25.61 -1.97
N PHE A 115 -8.18 -26.37 -2.57
CA PHE A 115 -6.75 -26.08 -2.59
C PHE A 115 -6.44 -24.82 -3.41
N PHE A 116 -7.08 -24.65 -4.58
CA PHE A 116 -7.01 -23.44 -5.38
C PHE A 116 -7.63 -22.24 -4.67
N GLU A 117 -8.77 -22.39 -3.97
CA GLU A 117 -9.35 -21.34 -3.14
C GLU A 117 -8.41 -20.95 -1.99
N LYS A 118 -7.83 -21.92 -1.27
CA LYS A 118 -6.85 -21.67 -0.21
C LYS A 118 -5.62 -20.96 -0.77
N GLN A 119 -5.03 -21.43 -1.87
CA GLN A 119 -3.94 -20.73 -2.56
C GLN A 119 -4.32 -19.31 -2.99
N LEU A 120 -5.51 -19.10 -3.57
CA LEU A 120 -5.96 -17.76 -3.96
C LEU A 120 -6.18 -16.85 -2.75
N THR A 121 -6.67 -17.37 -1.62
CA THR A 121 -6.80 -16.59 -0.38
C THR A 121 -5.45 -16.28 0.27
N GLU A 122 -4.49 -17.19 0.19
CA GLU A 122 -3.12 -17.01 0.68
C GLU A 122 -2.33 -16.05 -0.21
N ILE A 123 -2.43 -16.17 -1.54
CA ILE A 123 -1.78 -15.28 -2.53
C ILE A 123 -2.38 -13.86 -2.48
N ASN A 124 -3.68 -13.73 -2.17
CA ASN A 124 -4.35 -12.44 -1.96
C ASN A 124 -4.21 -11.88 -0.54
N THR A 125 -3.38 -12.49 0.32
CA THR A 125 -2.93 -11.84 1.55
C THR A 125 -1.73 -10.97 1.20
N PRO A 126 -1.90 -9.66 0.97
CA PRO A 126 -0.74 -8.79 0.82
C PRO A 126 0.07 -8.85 2.11
N ALA A 127 1.36 -9.16 1.99
CA ALA A 127 2.38 -8.88 2.98
C ALA A 127 2.50 -7.35 3.19
N ASN A 128 1.49 -6.78 3.86
CA ASN A 128 1.42 -5.53 4.63
C ASN A 128 -0.05 -5.07 4.68
N PRO A 129 -0.80 -5.49 5.70
CA PRO A 129 -2.07 -4.86 6.06
C PRO A 129 -1.78 -3.67 6.97
N GLU A 130 -1.51 -2.49 6.40
CA GLU A 130 -1.65 -1.27 7.18
C GLU A 130 -3.14 -1.03 7.45
N LEU A 131 -3.47 -1.09 8.76
CA LEU A 131 -4.69 -0.61 9.41
C LEU A 131 -5.98 -1.32 9.00
N GLN A 132 -6.02 -2.62 9.31
CA GLN A 132 -7.27 -3.22 9.76
C GLN A 132 -7.25 -3.18 11.28
N ASP A 133 -8.22 -2.50 11.89
CA ASP A 133 -8.60 -2.68 13.29
C ASP A 133 -9.15 -4.10 13.48
N LYS A 134 -8.26 -5.09 13.31
CA LYS A 134 -8.51 -6.47 13.66
C LYS A 134 -8.17 -6.58 15.13
N GLU A 135 -9.16 -6.91 15.95
CA GLU A 135 -8.95 -7.34 17.33
C GLU A 135 -7.93 -8.48 17.33
N THR A 136 -6.68 -8.14 17.60
CA THR A 136 -5.58 -9.08 17.60
C THR A 136 -5.60 -9.76 18.96
N THR A 137 -6.07 -11.00 19.00
CA THR A 137 -6.10 -11.80 20.23
C THR A 137 -4.67 -12.08 20.69
N VAL A 138 -4.17 -11.23 21.58
CA VAL A 138 -2.85 -11.37 22.18
C VAL A 138 -2.97 -12.13 23.52
N PRO A 139 -2.01 -13.01 23.85
CA PRO A 139 -1.96 -13.61 25.18
C PRO A 139 -1.97 -12.53 26.26
N LYS A 140 -2.79 -12.70 27.32
CA LYS A 140 -3.00 -11.70 28.38
C LYS A 140 -1.70 -11.15 28.99
N ILE A 141 -0.67 -12.00 29.07
CA ILE A 141 0.65 -11.65 29.60
C ILE A 141 1.35 -10.61 28.72
N VAL A 142 1.30 -10.80 27.40
CA VAL A 142 1.91 -9.88 26.43
C VAL A 142 1.17 -8.56 26.42
N HIS A 143 -0.17 -8.60 26.46
CA HIS A 143 -0.99 -7.39 26.55
C HIS A 143 -0.68 -6.58 27.81
N LYS A 144 -0.58 -7.22 28.97
CA LYS A 144 -0.29 -6.55 30.24
C LYS A 144 1.09 -5.90 30.23
N ARG A 145 2.13 -6.62 29.77
CA ARG A 145 3.49 -6.08 29.63
C ARG A 145 3.55 -4.91 28.65
N LEU A 146 2.82 -5.01 27.53
CA LEU A 146 2.77 -3.95 26.54
C LEU A 146 2.09 -2.69 27.11
N LYS A 147 1.01 -2.88 27.87
CA LYS A 147 0.31 -1.79 28.55
C LYS A 147 1.19 -1.11 29.60
N GLU A 148 1.91 -1.90 30.40
CA GLU A 148 2.88 -1.38 31.39
C GLU A 148 3.99 -0.56 30.71
N ARG A 149 4.60 -1.07 29.64
CA ARG A 149 5.61 -0.33 28.84
C ARG A 149 5.04 0.95 28.23
N MET A 150 3.79 0.92 27.79
CA MET A 150 3.12 2.10 27.21
C MET A 150 2.90 3.18 28.27
N GLU A 151 2.49 2.81 29.48
CA GLU A 151 2.31 3.77 30.58
C GLU A 151 3.65 4.35 31.06
N GLU A 152 4.72 3.54 31.13
CA GLU A 152 6.06 4.05 31.40
C GLU A 152 6.52 5.06 30.34
N LEU A 153 6.29 4.75 29.06
CA LEU A 153 6.63 5.63 27.95
C LEU A 153 5.86 6.97 28.05
N LYS A 154 4.56 6.93 28.36
CA LYS A 154 3.75 8.14 28.53
C LYS A 154 4.26 9.00 29.70
N ALA A 155 4.61 8.38 30.83
CA ALA A 155 5.17 9.09 31.97
C ALA A 155 6.51 9.77 31.62
N ASP A 156 7.39 9.06 30.91
CA ASP A 156 8.66 9.59 30.41
C ASP A 156 8.44 10.77 29.45
N PHE A 157 7.50 10.65 28.50
CA PHE A 157 7.16 11.73 27.58
C PHE A 157 6.56 12.94 28.30
N GLY A 158 5.69 12.73 29.28
CA GLY A 158 5.14 13.79 30.13
C GLY A 158 6.25 14.58 30.81
N HIS A 159 7.19 13.88 31.44
CA HIS A 159 8.34 14.53 32.09
C HIS A 159 9.20 15.34 31.10
N VAL A 160 9.37 14.89 29.86
CA VAL A 160 10.10 15.65 28.83
C VAL A 160 9.33 16.91 28.44
N LEU A 161 8.02 16.81 28.24
CA LEU A 161 7.16 17.92 27.84
C LEU A 161 7.02 19.00 28.92
N ASP A 162 7.00 18.61 30.20
CA ASP A 162 6.94 19.55 31.34
C ASP A 162 8.17 20.46 31.41
N HIS A 163 9.30 20.02 30.83
CA HIS A 163 10.54 20.79 30.76
C HIS A 163 10.71 21.56 29.44
N VAL A 164 9.65 21.64 28.63
CA VAL A 164 9.64 22.44 27.39
C VAL A 164 9.12 23.85 27.71
N SER A 165 9.98 24.84 27.58
CA SER A 165 9.64 26.25 27.75
C SER A 165 9.65 26.99 26.40
N VAL A 166 8.79 28.00 26.24
CA VAL A 166 8.74 28.83 25.03
C VAL A 166 9.77 29.96 25.16
N ALA A 167 10.81 29.93 24.33
CA ALA A 167 11.77 31.01 24.22
C ALA A 167 11.28 32.03 23.19
N LYS A 168 10.75 33.15 23.69
CA LYS A 168 10.29 34.26 22.84
C LYS A 168 11.48 35.03 22.26
N ASN A 169 11.49 35.20 20.94
CA ASN A 169 12.58 35.90 20.25
C ASN A 169 12.15 37.32 19.85
N ARG A 170 13.04 38.31 20.00
CA ARG A 170 12.75 39.69 19.59
C ARG A 170 12.88 39.92 18.08
N PHE A 171 13.63 39.05 17.39
CA PHE A 171 13.76 39.06 15.94
C PHE A 171 13.61 37.63 15.38
N GLY A 172 12.39 37.27 14.98
CA GLY A 172 12.09 35.97 14.37
C GLY A 172 10.96 35.22 15.05
N LYS A 173 10.72 33.97 14.65
CA LYS A 173 9.68 33.11 15.22
C LYS A 173 10.13 32.54 16.57
N ASP A 174 9.20 32.43 17.50
CA ASP A 174 9.42 31.80 18.80
C ASP A 174 9.82 30.33 18.63
N HIS A 175 10.69 29.84 19.51
CA HIS A 175 11.15 28.45 19.49
C HIS A 175 10.96 27.80 20.87
N LEU A 176 10.80 26.48 20.87
CA LEU A 176 10.71 25.69 22.08
C LEU A 176 12.13 25.34 22.56
N LYS A 177 12.41 25.63 23.81
CA LYS A 177 13.65 25.29 24.50
C LYS A 177 13.35 24.15 25.48
N LEU A 178 14.22 23.15 25.50
CA LEU A 178 14.12 22.02 26.40
C LEU A 178 15.13 22.20 27.54
N ASP A 179 14.63 22.45 28.74
CA ASP A 179 15.45 22.69 29.93
C ASP A 179 15.66 21.39 30.72
N LEU A 180 16.43 20.45 30.13
CA LEU A 180 16.81 19.19 30.75
C LEU A 180 18.33 19.06 30.90
N LYS A 181 18.79 18.30 31.91
CA LYS A 181 20.21 17.95 32.03
C LYS A 181 20.64 17.15 30.77
N PRO A 182 21.78 17.46 30.14
CA PRO A 182 22.18 16.82 28.88
C PRO A 182 22.30 15.28 28.99
N GLY A 183 22.75 14.77 30.14
CA GLY A 183 22.82 13.31 30.38
C GLY A 183 21.46 12.61 30.56
N ALA A 184 20.36 13.34 30.76
CA ALA A 184 19.01 12.74 30.83
C ALA A 184 18.47 12.45 29.43
N LEU A 185 18.75 13.32 28.46
CA LEU A 185 18.35 13.14 27.05
C LEU A 185 18.97 11.89 26.42
N GLU A 186 20.22 11.59 26.76
CA GLU A 186 20.89 10.39 26.26
C GLU A 186 20.23 9.10 26.77
N LYS A 187 19.72 9.11 28.01
CA LYS A 187 18.97 7.97 28.58
C LYS A 187 17.66 7.71 27.84
N TYR A 188 16.90 8.76 27.51
CA TYR A 188 15.68 8.61 26.71
C TYR A 188 16.00 8.17 25.28
N ARG A 189 17.10 8.68 24.70
CA ARG A 189 17.55 8.31 23.35
C ARG A 189 18.01 6.86 23.25
N THR A 190 18.68 6.32 24.28
CA THR A 190 19.05 4.90 24.32
C THR A 190 17.86 4.01 24.61
N LYS A 191 16.94 4.42 25.49
CA LYS A 191 15.69 3.69 25.77
C LYS A 191 14.85 3.51 24.50
N LEU A 192 14.70 4.55 23.67
CA LEU A 192 13.96 4.48 22.40
C LEU A 192 14.65 3.64 21.31
N LYS A 193 15.98 3.48 21.35
CA LYS A 193 16.71 2.63 20.39
C LYS A 193 16.63 1.13 20.70
N ASN A 194 16.30 0.80 21.95
CA ASN A 194 16.23 -0.56 22.46
C ASN A 194 14.78 -1.09 22.60
N ILE A 195 13.79 -0.32 22.10
CA ILE A 195 12.39 -0.75 21.91
C ILE A 195 12.28 -1.37 20.53
#